data_AF-A0A0D0SIY1-F1
#
_entry.id   AF-A0A0D0SIY1-F1
#
_cell.length_a   1.000
_cell.length_b   1.000
_cell.length_c   1.000
_cell.angle_alpha   90.00
_cell.angle_beta   90.00
_cell.angle_gamma   90.00
#
_symmetry.space_group_name_H-M   'P 1'
#
loop_
_entity.id
_entity.type
_entity.pdbx_description
1 polymer ?
#
loop_
_entity_poly.entity_id
_entity_poly.type
_entity_poly.pdbx_seq_one_letter_code
_entity_poly.pdbx_strand_id
1 'polypeptide(L)'
;MKQLSIIRLLDEETFFVDAGINDGIKQQQFIEVLNPKRSYKNLAQVIDVFDQYTLCKKLGKKKIFFGDTVRLRPINNNSEAPVDESL
;
A
#
# COMPACT_ATOMS: atom_id res chain seq x y z
N MET A 1 -3.99 7.81 -15.42
CA MET A 1 -3.43 7.15 -14.22
C MET A 1 -3.95 5.73 -14.16
N LYS A 2 -3.05 4.73 -14.04
CA LYS A 2 -3.42 3.32 -13.92
C LYS A 2 -4.24 3.11 -12.65
N GLN A 3 -5.38 2.43 -12.75
CA GLN A 3 -6.14 2.02 -11.56
C GLN A 3 -5.43 0.81 -10.95
N LEU A 4 -4.99 0.93 -9.71
CA LEU A 4 -4.35 -0.16 -8.98
C LEU A 4 -5.40 -1.03 -8.30
N SER A 5 -5.11 -2.33 -8.20
CA SER A 5 -6.02 -3.28 -7.57
C SER A 5 -5.27 -4.39 -6.83
N ILE A 6 -5.97 -5.02 -5.90
CA ILE A 6 -5.54 -6.27 -5.28
C ILE A 6 -5.57 -7.39 -6.33
N ILE A 7 -4.43 -8.01 -6.62
CA ILE A 7 -4.30 -9.10 -7.60
C ILE A 7 -4.20 -10.49 -6.97
N ARG A 8 -3.93 -10.57 -5.67
CA ARG A 8 -3.90 -11.85 -4.96
C ARG A 8 -4.06 -11.61 -3.45
N LEU A 9 -4.81 -12.50 -2.80
CA LEU A 9 -4.85 -12.61 -1.34
C LEU A 9 -3.94 -13.77 -0.92
N LEU A 10 -3.16 -13.59 0.13
CA LEU A 10 -2.41 -14.66 0.76
C LEU A 10 -3.15 -15.22 1.97
N ASP A 11 -3.72 -14.31 2.77
CA ASP A 11 -4.58 -14.61 3.91
C ASP A 11 -5.60 -13.46 4.15
N GLU A 12 -6.19 -13.39 5.34
CA GLU A 12 -7.18 -12.35 5.69
C GLU A 12 -6.58 -10.95 5.87
N GLU A 13 -5.28 -10.85 6.08
CA GLU A 13 -4.54 -9.62 6.38
C GLU A 13 -3.54 -9.25 5.28
N THR A 14 -2.96 -10.21 4.56
CA THR A 14 -1.88 -10.00 3.60
C THR A 14 -2.29 -10.23 2.15
N PHE A 15 -1.85 -9.35 1.26
CA PHE A 15 -2.29 -9.32 -0.13
C PHE A 15 -1.30 -8.62 -1.06
N PHE A 16 -1.35 -8.94 -2.35
CA PHE A 16 -0.57 -8.31 -3.40
C PHE A 16 -1.35 -7.26 -4.17
N VAL A 17 -0.67 -6.17 -4.52
CA VAL A 17 -1.17 -5.09 -5.38
C VAL A 17 -0.37 -5.06 -6.69
N ASP A 18 -1.05 -4.77 -7.80
CA ASP A 18 -0.46 -4.60 -9.15
C ASP A 18 0.29 -3.27 -9.32
N ALA A 19 1.25 -3.04 -8.42
CA ALA A 19 2.20 -1.96 -8.52
C ALA A 19 3.46 -2.29 -7.71
N GLY A 20 4.61 -1.91 -8.24
CA GLY A 20 5.92 -2.24 -7.68
C GLY A 20 6.88 -1.06 -7.63
N ILE A 21 8.18 -1.38 -7.65
CA ILE A 21 9.27 -0.39 -7.71
C ILE A 21 9.09 0.55 -8.91
N ASN A 22 8.69 0.00 -10.05
CA ASN A 22 8.49 0.76 -11.29
C ASN A 22 7.35 1.79 -11.20
N ASP A 23 6.44 1.63 -10.24
CA ASP A 23 5.35 2.57 -9.95
C ASP A 23 5.70 3.55 -8.82
N GLY A 24 6.95 3.51 -8.33
CA GLY A 24 7.45 4.39 -7.27
C GLY A 24 6.95 4.03 -5.87
N ILE A 25 6.47 2.81 -5.66
CA ILE A 25 6.08 2.34 -4.33
C ILE A 25 7.30 2.12 -3.46
N LYS A 26 7.23 2.55 -2.20
CA LYS A 26 8.29 2.34 -1.22
C LYS A 26 7.83 1.43 -0.08
N GLN A 27 8.79 0.73 0.50
CA GLN A 27 8.55 -0.04 1.71
C GLN A 27 7.99 0.86 2.83
N GLN A 28 7.12 0.31 3.68
CA GLN A 28 6.43 1.02 4.77
C GLN A 28 5.44 2.11 4.35
N GLN A 29 5.30 2.42 3.05
CA GLN A 29 4.30 3.34 2.54
C GLN A 29 2.88 2.86 2.88
N PHE A 30 1.99 3.80 3.18
CA PHE A 30 0.58 3.49 3.37
C PHE A 30 -0.20 3.55 2.07
N ILE A 31 -1.13 2.62 1.92
CA ILE A 31 -2.08 2.57 0.80
C ILE A 31 -3.51 2.46 1.33
N GLU A 32 -4.45 2.98 0.56
CA GLU A 32 -5.87 2.86 0.84
C GLU A 32 -6.49 1.77 -0.02
N VAL A 33 -7.23 0.87 0.61
CA VAL A 33 -8.16 -0.03 -0.07
C VAL A 33 -9.52 0.64 -0.10
N LEU A 34 -10.15 0.66 -1.27
CA LEU A 34 -11.44 1.28 -1.51
C LEU A 34 -12.53 0.22 -1.71
N ASN A 35 -13.78 0.58 -1.44
CA ASN A 35 -14.93 -0.22 -1.82
C ASN A 35 -15.28 0.01 -3.32
N PRO A 36 -16.23 -0.76 -3.90
CA PRO A 36 -16.66 -0.55 -5.28
C PRO A 36 -17.22 0.84 -5.59
N LYS A 37 -17.79 1.53 -4.59
CA LYS A 37 -18.24 2.94 -4.68
C LYS A 37 -17.08 3.95 -4.52
N ARG A 38 -15.83 3.49 -4.55
CA ARG A 38 -14.59 4.26 -4.37
C ARG A 38 -14.50 5.02 -3.04
N SER A 39 -15.28 4.63 -2.04
CA SER A 39 -15.16 5.13 -0.67
C SER A 39 -14.09 4.35 0.10
N TYR A 40 -13.47 4.99 1.08
CA TYR A 40 -12.48 4.37 1.95
C TYR A 40 -13.01 3.09 2.62
N LYS A 41 -12.23 2.01 2.55
CA LYS A 41 -12.55 0.70 3.12
C LYS A 41 -11.56 0.32 4.22
N ASN A 42 -10.27 0.25 3.91
CA ASN A 42 -9.20 -0.06 4.85
C ASN A 42 -7.93 0.74 4.53
N LEU A 43 -7.07 0.89 5.53
CA LEU A 43 -5.67 1.23 5.36
C LEU A 43 -4.85 -0.07 5.30
N ALA A 44 -3.80 -0.08 4.50
CA ALA A 44 -2.78 -1.12 4.53
C ALA A 44 -1.39 -0.49 4.44
N GLN A 45 -0.39 -1.21 4.94
CA GLN A 45 1.01 -0.83 4.87
C GLN A 45 1.75 -1.76 3.93
N VAL A 46 2.61 -1.19 3.11
CA VAL A 46 3.55 -1.92 2.27
C VAL A 46 4.59 -2.61 3.17
N ILE A 47 4.66 -3.94 3.09
CA ILE A 47 5.67 -4.75 3.79
C ILE A 47 6.90 -4.94 2.91
N ASP A 48 6.69 -5.23 1.63
CA ASP A 48 7.77 -5.56 0.69
C ASP A 48 7.40 -5.15 -0.73
N VAL A 49 8.40 -4.77 -1.54
CA VAL A 49 8.20 -4.21 -2.87
C VAL A 49 9.05 -4.98 -3.89
N PHE A 50 8.39 -5.50 -4.91
CA PHE A 50 9.01 -6.17 -6.05
C PHE A 50 8.91 -5.27 -7.29
N ASP A 51 9.51 -5.69 -8.41
CA ASP A 51 9.56 -4.87 -9.63
C ASP A 51 8.17 -4.44 -10.13
N GLN A 52 7.20 -5.35 -10.10
CA GLN A 52 5.86 -5.15 -10.69
C GLN A 52 4.72 -5.22 -9.67
N TYR A 53 4.96 -5.71 -8.47
CA TYR A 53 3.93 -5.89 -7.46
C TYR A 53 4.48 -5.66 -6.07
N THR A 54 3.57 -5.47 -5.12
CA THR A 54 3.91 -5.13 -3.74
C THR A 54 3.08 -5.96 -2.78
N LEU A 55 3.73 -6.46 -1.73
CA LEU A 55 3.08 -7.14 -0.62
C LEU A 55 2.64 -6.12 0.43
N CYS A 56 1.37 -6.19 0.81
CA CYS A 56 0.76 -5.29 1.78
C CYS A 56 0.14 -6.07 2.93
N LYS A 57 0.11 -5.44 4.12
CA LYS A 57 -0.67 -5.89 5.28
C LYS A 57 -1.74 -4.88 5.63
N LYS A 58 -2.97 -5.36 5.73
CA LYS A 58 -4.15 -4.60 6.16
C LYS A 58 -4.05 -4.22 7.64
N LEU A 59 -4.48 -3.00 7.97
CA LEU A 59 -4.53 -2.45 9.34
C LEU A 59 -5.97 -2.26 9.87
N GLY A 60 -6.98 -2.66 9.10
CA GLY A 60 -8.40 -2.52 9.45
C GLY A 60 -9.15 -3.84 9.57
N LYS A 61 -10.35 -3.81 10.16
CA LYS A 61 -11.18 -5.01 10.41
C LYS A 61 -12.02 -5.45 9.20
N LYS A 62 -12.24 -4.57 8.21
CA LYS A 62 -13.09 -4.92 7.06
C LYS A 62 -12.39 -5.95 6.17
N LYS A 63 -13.13 -6.93 5.65
CA LYS A 63 -12.60 -7.92 4.69
C LYS A 63 -12.11 -7.23 3.42
N ILE A 64 -11.05 -7.74 2.83
CA ILE A 64 -10.54 -7.32 1.51
C ILE A 64 -10.83 -8.41 0.48
N PHE A 65 -10.97 -8.01 -0.78
CA PHE A 65 -11.29 -8.93 -1.87
C PHE A 65 -10.33 -8.73 -3.03
N PHE A 66 -10.12 -9.80 -3.80
CA PHE A 66 -9.52 -9.71 -5.12
C PHE A 66 -10.26 -8.66 -5.96
N GLY A 67 -9.51 -7.81 -6.66
CA GLY A 67 -10.04 -6.73 -7.48
C GLY A 67 -10.45 -5.47 -6.71
N ASP A 68 -10.38 -5.44 -5.37
CA ASP A 68 -10.56 -4.19 -4.62
C ASP A 68 -9.59 -3.14 -5.14
N THR A 69 -10.08 -1.92 -5.34
CA THR A 69 -9.27 -0.80 -5.85
C THR A 69 -8.35 -0.27 -4.76
N VAL A 70 -7.13 0.05 -5.16
CA VAL A 70 -6.09 0.59 -4.29
C VAL A 70 -5.73 2.01 -4.72
N ARG A 71 -5.47 2.87 -3.74
CA ARG A 71 -4.91 4.22 -3.95
C ARG A 71 -3.65 4.37 -3.11
N LEU A 72 -2.57 4.81 -3.75
CA LEU A 72 -1.32 5.14 -3.05
C LEU A 72 -1.51 6.45 -2.26
N ARG A 73 -1.00 6.50 -1.02
CA ARG A 73 -0.87 7.77 -0.31
C ARG A 73 0.49 8.40 -0.63
N PRO A 74 0.55 9.73 -0.75
CA PRO A 74 1.84 10.42 -0.89
C PRO A 74 2.72 10.12 0.33
N ILE A 75 4.02 9.97 0.08
CA ILE A 75 5.02 9.89 1.15
C ILE A 75 5.33 11.34 1.52
N ASN A 76 4.99 11.74 2.74
CA ASN A 76 5.42 13.04 3.24
C ASN A 76 6.91 12.95 3.54
N ASN A 77 7.75 13.70 2.81
CA ASN A 77 9.20 13.76 3.06
C ASN A 77 9.57 14.41 4.42
N ASN A 78 8.60 14.79 5.25
CA ASN A 78 8.83 15.40 6.57
C ASN A 78 9.11 14.38 7.69
N SER A 79 9.39 13.11 7.36
CA SER A 79 9.72 12.07 8.34
C SER A 79 11.18 11.65 8.32
N GLU A 80 12.05 12.36 7.60
CA GLU A 80 13.48 12.33 7.88
C GLU A 80 13.68 12.99 9.25
N ALA A 81 13.83 12.17 10.30
CA ALA A 81 14.35 12.64 11.57
C ALA A 81 15.68 13.37 11.29
N PRO A 82 15.94 14.55 11.88
CA PRO A 82 17.23 15.18 11.72
C PRO A 82 18.30 14.18 12.20
N VAL A 83 19.21 13.83 11.31
CA VAL A 83 20.48 13.22 11.70
C VAL A 83 21.17 14.21 12.61
N ASP A 84 21.31 13.83 13.88
CA ASP A 84 22.09 14.58 14.87
C ASP A 84 23.56 14.50 14.46
N GLU A 85 24.00 15.47 13.65
CA GLU A 85 25.41 15.76 13.41
C GLU A 85 25.95 16.61 14.57
N SER A 86 26.04 16.01 15.75
CA SER A 86 26.91 16.53 16.81
C SER A 86 28.16 15.65 16.91
N LEU A 87 29.25 16.17 16.33
CA LEU A 87 30.65 15.76 16.54
C LEU A 87 31.17 16.31 17.88
#